data_AF-T1BBI1-F1
#
_entry.id   AF-T1BBI1-F1
#
_cell.length_a   1.000
_cell.length_b   1.000
_cell.length_c   1.000
_cell.angle_alpha   90.00
_cell.angle_beta   90.00
_cell.angle_gamma   90.00
#
_symmetry.space_group_name_H-M   'P 1'
#
loop_
_entity.id
_entity.type
_entity.pdbx_description
1 polymer ?
#
loop_
_entity_poly.entity_id
_entity_poly.type
_entity_poly.pdbx_seq_one_letter_code
_entity_poly.pdbx_strand_id
1 'polypeptide(L)'
;ADAGAPFAGLAFKIINDKYGTLTFVRVYAGTLRSGDTVLNTTRDHKERIGRMFQMHADKRAEIKEVSAGDIAAFVGLKDTMTGDTLAAASDPVVLERMAFPVPGDRHLGRTADQGIGREDDHRASRNSPAKTPRSGSAPIRSPGRPSSPAWASCISKSSSTA
;
A
#
# COMPACT_ATOMS: atom_id res chain seq x y z
N ALA A 1 16.21 -28.08 0.45
CA ALA A 1 15.34 -27.42 -0.54
C ALA A 1 15.15 -28.39 -1.68
N ASP A 2 13.90 -28.75 -2.01
CA ASP A 2 13.63 -29.54 -3.20
C ASP A 2 13.86 -28.62 -4.41
N ALA A 3 15.02 -28.76 -5.06
CA ALA A 3 15.40 -27.90 -6.19
C ALA A 3 14.61 -28.22 -7.47
N GLY A 4 13.77 -29.26 -7.47
CA GLY A 4 12.93 -29.67 -8.60
C GLY A 4 11.48 -29.20 -8.49
N ALA A 5 11.04 -28.75 -7.31
CA ALA A 5 9.67 -28.31 -7.09
C ALA A 5 9.36 -26.99 -7.81
N PRO A 6 8.13 -26.81 -8.32
CA PRO A 6 7.69 -25.55 -8.91
C PRO A 6 7.75 -24.43 -7.88
N PHE A 7 8.02 -23.21 -8.36
CA PHE A 7 8.05 -22.03 -7.50
C PHE A 7 6.69 -21.80 -6.85
N ALA A 8 6.68 -21.61 -5.52
CA ALA A 8 5.51 -21.20 -4.77
C ALA A 8 5.92 -20.22 -3.67
N GLY A 9 5.26 -19.06 -3.62
CA GLY A 9 5.51 -18.03 -2.62
C GLY A 9 4.27 -17.24 -2.26
N LEU A 10 4.25 -16.68 -1.04
CA LEU A 10 3.15 -15.87 -0.52
C LEU A 10 3.62 -14.44 -0.27
N ALA A 11 2.91 -13.47 -0.85
CA ALA A 11 3.09 -12.06 -0.55
C ALA A 11 2.48 -11.72 0.80
N PHE A 12 3.28 -11.37 1.80
CA PHE A 12 2.78 -11.11 3.17
C PHE A 12 2.87 -9.64 3.59
N LYS A 13 3.69 -8.83 2.91
CA LYS A 13 3.86 -7.42 3.25
C LYS A 13 4.16 -6.61 2.01
N ILE A 14 3.53 -5.44 1.89
CA ILE A 14 3.79 -4.49 0.80
C ILE A 14 4.17 -3.16 1.44
N ILE A 15 5.26 -2.58 0.97
CA ILE A 15 5.77 -1.29 1.43
C ILE A 15 6.02 -0.43 0.22
N ASN A 16 5.56 0.82 0.24
CA ASN A 16 5.90 1.76 -0.81
C ASN A 16 7.18 2.53 -0.42
N ASP A 17 8.23 2.41 -1.23
CA ASP A 17 9.50 3.11 -1.05
C ASP A 17 9.68 4.19 -2.14
N LYS A 18 10.68 5.07 -1.99
CA LYS A 18 11.05 6.09 -2.99
C LYS A 18 11.37 5.49 -4.35
N TYR A 19 11.79 4.23 -4.40
CA TYR A 19 12.12 3.49 -5.62
C TYR A 19 10.96 2.66 -6.18
N GLY A 20 9.79 2.69 -5.54
CA GLY A 20 8.57 1.99 -5.95
C GLY A 20 8.02 1.04 -4.88
N THR A 21 6.97 0.30 -5.25
CA THR A 21 6.32 -0.69 -4.39
C THR A 21 7.20 -1.92 -4.22
N LEU A 22 7.56 -2.21 -2.96
CA LEU A 22 8.29 -3.40 -2.52
C LEU A 22 7.29 -4.42 -1.98
N THR A 23 7.16 -5.54 -2.68
CA THR A 23 6.34 -6.67 -2.25
C THR A 23 7.22 -7.74 -1.64
N PHE A 24 7.06 -7.98 -0.35
CA PHE A 24 7.76 -9.01 0.38
C PHE A 24 7.04 -10.33 0.21
N VAL A 25 7.77 -11.29 -0.34
CA VAL A 25 7.28 -12.63 -0.61
C VAL A 25 8.15 -13.61 0.15
N ARG A 26 7.50 -14.56 0.81
CA ARG A 26 8.17 -15.72 1.39
C ARG A 26 8.09 -16.87 0.41
N VAL A 27 9.23 -17.44 0.05
CA VAL A 27 9.31 -18.58 -0.87
C VAL A 27 9.19 -19.87 -0.08
N TYR A 28 8.24 -20.72 -0.44
CA TYR A 28 8.00 -22.01 0.20
C TYR A 28 8.62 -23.16 -0.57
N ALA A 29 8.55 -23.11 -1.91
CA ALA A 29 9.06 -24.16 -2.78
C ALA A 29 9.69 -23.57 -4.05
N GLY A 30 10.59 -24.33 -4.65
CA GLY A 30 11.29 -23.97 -5.88
C GLY A 30 12.32 -22.85 -5.73
N THR A 31 12.76 -22.37 -6.88
CA THR A 31 13.73 -21.29 -7.04
C THR A 31 13.23 -20.32 -8.10
N LEU A 32 13.49 -19.03 -7.92
CA LEU A 32 13.05 -17.99 -8.85
C LEU A 32 14.20 -17.06 -9.19
N ARG A 33 14.36 -16.71 -10.47
CA ARG A 33 15.41 -15.83 -10.96
C ARG A 33 14.86 -14.49 -11.43
N SER A 34 15.73 -13.48 -11.39
CA SER A 34 15.41 -12.15 -11.92
C SER A 34 15.16 -12.25 -13.42
N GLY A 35 14.05 -11.70 -13.89
CA GLY A 35 13.59 -11.78 -15.28
C GLY A 35 12.52 -12.84 -15.53
N ASP A 36 12.35 -13.81 -14.62
CA ASP A 36 11.33 -14.85 -14.75
C ASP A 36 9.91 -14.27 -14.68
N THR A 37 8.95 -15.04 -15.19
CA THR A 37 7.52 -14.70 -15.12
C THR A 37 6.82 -15.71 -14.22
N VAL A 38 6.09 -15.19 -13.24
CA VAL A 38 5.27 -15.98 -12.31
C VAL A 38 3.81 -15.69 -12.54
N LEU A 39 2.94 -16.59 -12.09
CA LEU A 39 1.50 -16.43 -12.10
C LEU A 39 1.03 -16.05 -10.70
N ASN A 40 0.31 -14.94 -10.58
CA ASN A 40 -0.50 -14.68 -9.40
C ASN A 40 -1.77 -15.53 -9.49
N THR A 41 -1.83 -16.63 -8.75
CA THR A 41 -2.95 -17.59 -8.79
C THR A 41 -4.21 -17.04 -8.13
N THR A 42 -4.10 -15.99 -7.32
CA THR A 42 -5.24 -15.31 -6.70
C THR A 42 -5.95 -14.36 -7.66
N ARG A 43 -5.22 -13.76 -8.62
CA ARG A 43 -5.76 -12.82 -9.60
C ARG A 43 -5.76 -13.32 -11.05
N ASP A 44 -5.24 -14.52 -11.27
CA ASP A 44 -5.02 -15.10 -12.60
C ASP A 44 -4.22 -14.18 -13.54
N HIS A 45 -3.24 -13.45 -12.97
CA HIS A 45 -2.45 -12.46 -13.71
C HIS A 45 -0.97 -12.84 -13.74
N LYS A 46 -0.30 -12.62 -14.88
CA LYS A 46 1.13 -12.91 -15.05
C LYS A 46 1.95 -11.72 -14.58
N GLU A 47 2.82 -11.97 -13.61
CA GLU A 47 3.73 -10.97 -13.05
C GLU A 47 5.15 -11.25 -13.52
N ARG A 48 5.82 -10.20 -14.01
CA ARG A 48 7.23 -10.31 -14.39
C ARG A 48 8.12 -9.86 -13.24
N ILE A 49 9.05 -10.72 -12.87
CA ILE A 49 10.03 -10.46 -11.85
C ILE A 49 11.10 -9.52 -12.41
N GLY A 50 11.08 -8.27 -11.99
CA GLY A 50 12.13 -7.32 -12.30
C GLY A 50 13.30 -7.48 -11.33
N ARG A 51 13.45 -6.50 -10.44
CA ARG A 51 14.51 -6.47 -9.44
C ARG A 51 14.04 -7.14 -8.15
N MET A 52 14.95 -7.88 -7.53
CA MET A 52 14.74 -8.54 -6.24
C MET A 52 15.81 -8.10 -5.25
N PHE A 53 15.40 -7.92 -4.00
CA PHE A 53 16.31 -7.55 -2.94
C PHE A 53 16.12 -8.46 -1.73
N GLN A 54 17.23 -8.89 -1.15
CA GLN A 54 17.26 -9.49 0.18
C GLN A 54 17.43 -8.37 1.21
N MET A 55 16.47 -8.29 2.13
CA MET A 55 16.51 -7.30 3.21
C MET A 55 17.25 -7.89 4.41
N HIS A 56 18.40 -7.31 4.73
CA HIS A 56 19.04 -7.50 6.04
C HIS A 56 18.65 -6.35 6.97
N ALA A 57 19.02 -6.45 8.25
CA ALA A 57 18.67 -5.46 9.27
C ALA A 57 19.03 -4.02 8.86
N ASP A 58 20.24 -3.81 8.32
CA ASP A 58 20.77 -2.48 8.00
C ASP A 58 20.98 -2.23 6.51
N LYS A 59 20.97 -3.30 5.69
CA LYS A 59 21.39 -3.22 4.29
C LYS A 59 20.43 -3.97 3.38
N ARG A 60 20.26 -3.42 2.18
CA ARG A 60 19.53 -4.02 1.08
C ARG A 60 20.54 -4.60 0.12
N ALA A 61 20.53 -5.91 -0.08
CA ALA A 61 21.38 -6.58 -1.05
C ALA A 61 20.52 -6.95 -2.27
N GLU A 62 20.93 -6.51 -3.46
CA GLU A 62 20.28 -6.98 -4.69
C GLU A 62 20.68 -8.43 -4.95
N ILE A 63 19.69 -9.29 -5.19
CA ILE A 63 19.90 -10.72 -5.45
C ILE A 63 19.31 -11.10 -6.80
N LYS A 64 19.97 -12.05 -7.48
CA LYS A 64 19.53 -12.53 -8.81
C LYS A 64 18.66 -13.78 -8.74
N GLU A 65 18.72 -14.52 -7.64
CA GLU A 65 18.04 -15.79 -7.43
C GLU A 65 17.61 -15.90 -5.97
N VAL A 66 16.44 -16.47 -5.74
CA VAL A 66 15.88 -16.75 -4.41
C VAL A 66 15.45 -18.21 -4.35
N SER A 67 15.67 -18.85 -3.20
CA SER A 67 15.34 -20.26 -2.98
C SER A 67 14.26 -20.43 -1.92
N ALA A 68 13.65 -21.62 -1.90
CA ALA A 68 12.74 -22.05 -0.84
C ALA A 68 13.33 -21.82 0.56
N GLY A 69 12.56 -21.14 1.41
CA GLY A 69 12.94 -20.77 2.77
C GLY A 69 13.33 -19.29 2.92
N ASP A 70 13.71 -18.62 1.82
CA ASP A 70 14.13 -17.23 1.85
C ASP A 70 12.95 -16.25 1.76
N ILE A 71 13.21 -15.03 2.25
CA ILE A 71 12.32 -13.88 2.13
C ILE A 71 13.00 -12.85 1.23
N ALA A 72 12.35 -12.52 0.12
CA ALA A 72 12.82 -11.53 -0.84
C ALA A 72 11.77 -10.45 -1.08
N ALA A 73 12.24 -9.24 -1.38
CA ALA A 73 11.44 -8.10 -1.76
C ALA A 73 11.50 -7.90 -3.27
N PHE A 74 10.34 -7.92 -3.92
CA PHE A 74 10.16 -7.75 -5.35
C PHE A 74 9.74 -6.32 -5.65
N VAL A 75 10.31 -5.72 -6.70
CA VAL A 75 10.00 -4.33 -7.08
C VAL A 75 9.21 -4.29 -8.37
N GLY A 76 8.11 -3.54 -8.35
CA GLY A 76 7.34 -3.23 -9.56
C GLY A 76 6.34 -4.31 -9.99
N LEU A 77 5.85 -5.11 -9.04
CA LEU A 77 4.67 -5.95 -9.27
C LEU A 77 3.43 -5.06 -9.47
N LYS A 78 2.62 -5.36 -10.48
CA LYS A 78 1.47 -4.54 -10.87
C LYS A 78 0.21 -4.95 -10.11
N ASP A 79 -0.14 -6.24 -10.19
CA ASP A 79 -1.40 -6.77 -9.71
C ASP A 79 -1.17 -7.76 -8.56
N THR A 80 -0.34 -7.39 -7.58
CA THR A 80 -0.06 -8.19 -6.38
C THR A 80 -0.37 -7.42 -5.10
N MET A 81 -1.14 -8.03 -4.20
CA MET A 81 -1.51 -7.50 -2.89
C MET A 81 -1.09 -8.45 -1.76
N THR A 82 -1.20 -7.97 -0.52
CA THR A 82 -0.96 -8.78 0.67
C THR A 82 -1.97 -9.94 0.75
N GLY A 83 -1.43 -11.15 0.90
CA GLY A 83 -2.16 -12.40 0.94
C GLY A 83 -2.28 -13.10 -0.40
N ASP A 84 -1.73 -12.53 -1.49
CA ASP A 84 -1.74 -13.18 -2.80
C ASP A 84 -0.63 -14.24 -2.91
N THR A 85 -0.93 -15.29 -3.68
CA THR A 85 0.02 -16.37 -3.97
C THR A 85 0.66 -16.18 -5.34
N LEU A 86 1.99 -16.26 -5.38
CA LEU A 86 2.78 -16.29 -6.61
C LEU A 86 3.27 -17.72 -6.83
N ALA A 87 2.92 -18.31 -7.97
CA ALA A 87 3.31 -19.67 -8.33
C ALA A 87 3.95 -19.71 -9.74
N ALA A 88 4.64 -20.80 -10.05
CA ALA A 88 5.09 -21.07 -11.41
C ALA A 88 3.88 -21.27 -12.35
N ALA A 89 3.97 -20.82 -13.60
CA ALA A 89 2.90 -21.01 -14.58
C ALA A 89 2.61 -22.48 -14.89
N SER A 90 3.57 -23.38 -14.65
CA SER A 90 3.43 -24.82 -14.84
C SER A 90 2.63 -25.51 -13.74
N ASP A 91 2.55 -24.93 -12.55
CA ASP A 91 1.86 -25.51 -11.39
C ASP A 91 1.20 -24.40 -10.55
N PRO A 92 -0.06 -24.07 -10.83
CA PRO A 92 -0.76 -22.99 -10.15
C PRO A 92 -1.18 -23.42 -8.74
N VAL A 93 -0.25 -23.36 -7.79
CA VAL A 93 -0.55 -23.58 -6.38
C VAL A 93 -1.25 -22.34 -5.80
N VAL A 94 -2.33 -22.56 -5.06
CA VAL A 94 -2.97 -21.53 -4.23
C VAL A 94 -2.62 -21.82 -2.78
N LEU A 95 -1.89 -20.91 -2.14
CA LEU A 95 -1.59 -20.99 -0.72
C LEU A 95 -2.73 -20.31 0.05
N GLU A 96 -3.18 -20.93 1.13
CA GLU A 96 -4.26 -20.39 1.94
C GLU A 96 -3.90 -18.99 2.46
N ARG A 97 -4.79 -18.04 2.16
CA ARG A 97 -4.69 -16.68 2.67
C ARG A 97 -4.89 -16.71 4.18
N MET A 98 -4.00 -16.06 4.93
CA MET A 98 -4.26 -15.81 6.36
C MET A 98 -5.51 -14.94 6.49
N ALA A 99 -6.62 -15.56 6.89
CA ALA A 99 -7.82 -14.85 7.31
C ALA A 99 -7.47 -14.08 8.59
N PHE A 100 -7.19 -12.78 8.47
CA PHE A 100 -7.14 -11.91 9.64
C PHE A 100 -8.57 -11.81 10.19
N PRO A 101 -8.86 -12.33 11.38
CA PRO A 101 -10.19 -12.19 11.96
C PRO A 101 -10.48 -10.70 12.17
N VAL A 102 -11.63 -10.25 11.68
CA VAL A 102 -12.10 -8.88 11.88
C VAL A 102 -12.23 -8.66 13.40
N PRO A 103 -11.66 -7.58 13.97
CA PRO A 103 -11.64 -7.36 15.43
C PRO A 103 -13.01 -6.85 15.94
N GLY A 104 -14.09 -7.59 15.66
CA GLY A 104 -15.47 -7.17 15.88
C GLY A 104 -16.34 -8.11 16.70
N ASP A 105 -16.06 -9.41 16.79
CA ASP A 105 -16.92 -10.34 17.54
C ASP A 105 -16.51 -10.45 19.01
N ARG A 106 -16.63 -9.35 19.74
CA ARG A 106 -16.80 -9.39 21.18
C ARG A 106 -18.25 -9.78 21.45
N HIS A 107 -18.47 -11.08 21.57
CA HIS A 107 -19.71 -11.72 21.98
C HIS A 107 -20.24 -11.11 23.30
N LEU A 108 -21.16 -10.16 23.21
CA LEU A 108 -21.95 -9.66 24.35
C LEU A 108 -23.18 -10.55 24.47
N GLY A 109 -23.02 -11.67 25.14
CA GLY A 109 -24.10 -12.58 25.48
C GLY A 109 -24.66 -12.31 26.89
N ARG A 110 -25.99 -12.19 26.94
CA ARG A 110 -26.94 -12.31 28.08
C ARG A 110 -27.11 -11.08 28.98
N THR A 111 -28.18 -10.28 28.85
CA THR A 111 -29.64 -10.45 29.13
C THR A 111 -30.05 -10.37 30.60
N ALA A 112 -31.01 -9.47 30.87
CA ALA A 112 -31.81 -9.27 32.09
C ALA A 112 -31.01 -8.79 33.31
N ASP A 113 -31.41 -7.79 34.08
CA ASP A 113 -32.74 -7.63 34.67
C ASP A 113 -32.86 -6.26 35.41
N GLN A 114 -34.09 -5.77 35.51
CA GLN A 114 -34.64 -4.77 36.45
C GLN A 114 -34.13 -3.31 36.45
N GLY A 115 -35.03 -2.43 36.01
CA GLY A 115 -35.01 -1.01 36.37
C GLY A 115 -35.55 -0.76 37.79
N ILE A 116 -35.34 0.46 38.31
CA ILE A 116 -36.14 1.20 39.32
C ILE A 116 -35.45 2.55 39.65
N GLY A 117 -36.25 3.62 39.74
CA GLY A 117 -35.96 4.95 40.37
C GLY A 117 -35.26 5.97 39.44
N ARG A 118 -35.86 7.04 38.91
CA ARG A 118 -36.63 8.17 39.50
C ARG A 118 -35.93 8.93 40.64
N GLU A 119 -36.09 10.26 40.57
CA GLU A 119 -35.60 11.34 41.43
C GLU A 119 -34.08 11.64 41.35
N ASP A 120 -33.59 12.88 41.23
CA ASP A 120 -34.22 14.19 41.40
C ASP A 120 -33.40 15.27 40.68
N ASP A 121 -34.15 16.21 40.09
CA ASP A 121 -33.71 17.57 39.79
C ASP A 121 -33.13 18.21 41.05
N HIS A 122 -31.92 18.76 41.00
CA HIS A 122 -31.54 20.02 41.65
C HIS A 122 -30.05 20.29 41.41
N ARG A 123 -29.74 21.30 40.57
CA ARG A 123 -28.99 22.50 41.00
C ARG A 123 -28.90 23.51 39.88
N ALA A 124 -29.87 24.41 39.85
CA ALA A 124 -29.77 25.65 39.11
C ALA A 124 -28.74 26.60 39.76
N SER A 125 -28.18 27.45 38.89
CA SER A 125 -27.77 28.84 39.18
C SER A 125 -26.41 29.07 39.86
N ARG A 126 -25.45 29.59 39.08
CA ARG A 126 -25.14 31.03 39.12
C ARG A 126 -24.14 31.50 38.04
N ASN A 127 -24.46 32.69 37.52
CA ASN A 127 -23.62 33.71 36.85
C ASN A 127 -23.42 33.73 35.32
N SER A 128 -24.30 34.49 34.66
CA SER A 128 -24.03 35.36 33.49
C SER A 128 -23.21 36.62 33.90
N PRO A 129 -22.90 37.65 33.06
CA PRO A 129 -23.14 37.86 31.62
C PRO A 129 -21.97 38.52 30.80
N ALA A 130 -22.17 38.55 29.47
CA ALA A 130 -21.84 39.62 28.49
C ALA A 130 -20.39 40.11 28.24
N LYS A 131 -19.95 40.02 26.97
CA LYS A 131 -19.67 41.20 26.08
C LYS A 131 -19.16 40.79 24.68
N THR A 132 -19.94 41.09 23.66
CA THR A 132 -19.47 41.66 22.37
C THR A 132 -19.61 43.20 22.46
N PRO A 133 -19.07 44.10 21.59
CA PRO A 133 -18.80 43.92 20.14
C PRO A 133 -17.61 44.72 19.48
N ARG A 134 -17.39 44.44 18.17
CA ARG A 134 -16.97 45.32 17.04
C ARG A 134 -15.63 46.10 17.06
N SER A 135 -14.83 45.93 15.99
CA SER A 135 -14.66 46.87 14.86
C SER A 135 -13.28 46.79 14.17
N GLY A 136 -13.24 47.12 12.86
CA GLY A 136 -12.03 47.49 12.10
C GLY A 136 -11.62 46.49 11.01
N SER A 137 -11.98 46.69 9.72
CA SER A 137 -11.19 47.39 8.68
C SER A 137 -9.93 46.59 8.27
N ALA A 138 -9.62 46.22 7.02
CA ALA A 138 -10.03 46.60 5.66
C ALA A 138 -9.50 45.51 4.68
N PRO A 139 -9.92 45.47 3.39
CA PRO A 139 -9.50 44.44 2.45
C PRO A 139 -8.09 44.69 1.89
N ILE A 140 -7.21 43.68 1.95
CA ILE A 140 -5.91 43.71 1.29
C ILE A 140 -6.11 43.37 -0.19
N ARG A 141 -5.88 44.39 -1.00
CA ARG A 141 -5.91 44.42 -2.46
C ARG A 141 -4.72 43.63 -3.01
N SER A 142 -4.98 42.55 -3.73
CA SER A 142 -3.98 41.78 -4.47
C SER A 142 -3.37 42.62 -5.60
N PRO A 143 -2.03 42.73 -5.73
CA PRO A 143 -1.43 43.18 -6.97
C PRO A 143 -1.34 42.00 -7.94
N GLY A 144 -1.95 42.17 -9.11
CA GLY A 144 -1.82 41.26 -10.24
C GLY A 144 -0.37 41.14 -10.72
N ARG A 145 -0.05 39.95 -11.22
CA ARG A 145 1.22 39.59 -11.89
C ARG A 145 0.88 38.72 -13.11
N PRO A 146 1.77 38.60 -14.10
CA PRO A 146 1.69 39.38 -15.33
C PRO A 146 1.39 38.50 -16.55
N SER A 147 0.72 39.06 -17.56
CA SER A 147 0.64 38.48 -18.89
C SER A 147 1.87 38.84 -19.73
N SER A 148 2.58 37.80 -20.14
CA SER A 148 3.46 37.71 -21.32
C SER A 148 4.85 38.37 -21.24
N PRO A 149 5.88 37.60 -21.64
CA PRO A 149 6.72 38.07 -22.74
C PRO A 149 6.77 37.09 -23.90
N ALA A 150 6.52 37.64 -25.09
CA ALA A 150 6.88 37.07 -26.37
C ALA A 150 8.38 36.76 -26.42
N TRP A 151 8.75 35.50 -26.61
CA TRP A 151 10.00 35.06 -27.24
C TRP A 151 9.97 33.53 -27.40
N ALA A 152 9.61 33.05 -28.58
CA ALA A 152 9.99 31.71 -29.05
C ALA A 152 9.73 31.63 -30.56
N SER A 153 10.55 32.35 -31.32
CA SER A 153 10.84 32.02 -32.70
C SER A 153 12.27 31.48 -32.74
N CYS A 154 12.44 30.27 -33.26
CA CYS A 154 13.66 29.61 -33.77
C CYS A 154 13.28 28.14 -34.03
N ILE A 155 12.77 27.75 -35.20
CA ILE A 155 13.52 27.36 -36.41
C ILE A 155 14.73 26.47 -36.11
N SER A 156 14.57 25.17 -36.36
CA SER A 156 15.64 24.30 -36.88
C SER A 156 15.08 23.02 -37.53
N LYS A 157 15.09 23.02 -38.87
CA LYS A 157 15.45 21.95 -39.81
C LYS A 157 15.10 20.49 -39.49
N SER A 158 14.33 19.89 -40.41
CA SER A 158 14.60 18.55 -40.92
C SER A 158 14.62 18.54 -42.45
N SER A 159 15.78 18.19 -42.97
CA SER A 159 16.10 17.80 -44.33
C SER A 159 15.54 16.41 -44.64
N SER A 160 14.86 16.25 -45.78
CA SER A 160 14.67 14.95 -46.44
C SER A 160 15.01 15.07 -47.92
N THR A 161 16.02 14.33 -48.34
CA THR A 161 16.26 13.96 -49.74
C THR A 161 16.89 12.58 -49.74
N ALA A 162 16.41 11.77 -50.70
CA ALA A 162 16.82 10.43 -51.13
C ALA A 162 15.77 9.35 -50.81
#